data_AF-A0A0R2QUU4-F1
#
_entry.id   AF-A0A0R2QUU4-F1
#
_cell.length_a   1.000
_cell.length_b   1.000
_cell.length_c   1.000
_cell.angle_alpha   90.00
_cell.angle_beta   90.00
_cell.angle_gamma   90.00
#
_symmetry.space_group_name_H-M   'P 1'
#
loop_
_entity.id
_entity.type
_entity.pdbx_description
1 polymer ?
#
loop_
_entity_poly.entity_id
_entity_poly.type
_entity_poly.pdbx_seq_one_letter_code
_entity_poly.pdbx_strand_id
1 'polypeptide(L)' 'TTFYFYAISTLPFLILAIIYCFNLLLESEKNKKYIKIYVALVAINFLYFLPIYLGISIPYSEWLNRMWLESWI' A
#
# COMPACT_ATOMS: atom_id res chain seq x y z
N THR A 1 -25.42 6.27 -0.34
CA THR A 1 -24.57 5.24 0.30
C THR A 1 -23.26 5.17 -0.45
N THR A 2 -22.14 5.55 0.16
CA THR A 2 -20.81 5.52 -0.48
C THR A 2 -19.97 4.37 0.08
N PHE A 3 -19.32 3.61 -0.80
CA PHE A 3 -18.44 2.49 -0.47
C PHE A 3 -17.00 2.78 -0.92
N TYR A 4 -16.01 2.13 -0.31
CA TYR A 4 -14.59 2.34 -0.64
C TYR A 4 -14.25 2.03 -2.12
N PHE A 5 -15.02 1.15 -2.76
CA PHE A 5 -14.89 0.83 -4.19
C PHE A 5 -14.86 2.06 -5.11
N TYR A 6 -15.57 3.15 -4.76
CA TYR A 6 -15.57 4.37 -5.57
C TYR A 6 -14.22 5.08 -5.61
N ALA A 7 -13.29 4.79 -4.70
CA ALA A 7 -11.94 5.34 -4.72
C ALA A 7 -11.05 4.71 -5.80
N ILE A 8 -11.41 3.54 -6.34
CA ILE A 8 -10.58 2.83 -7.33
C ILE A 8 -10.43 3.64 -8.63
N SER A 9 -11.45 4.40 -9.03
CA SER A 9 -11.38 5.24 -10.24
C SER A 9 -10.36 6.38 -10.13
N THR A 10 -10.06 6.86 -8.92
CA THR A 10 -9.06 7.93 -8.70
C THR A 10 -7.66 7.39 -8.42
N LEU A 11 -7.53 6.11 -8.07
CA LEU A 11 -6.26 5.42 -7.80
C LEU A 11 -5.17 5.62 -8.87
N PRO A 12 -5.42 5.47 -10.19
CA PRO A 12 -4.36 5.65 -11.18
C PRO A 12 -3.77 7.07 -11.18
N PHE A 13 -4.60 8.09 -10.94
CA PHE A 13 -4.14 9.48 -10.86
C PHE A 13 -3.32 9.74 -9.59
N LEU A 14 -3.68 9.10 -8.46
CA LEU A 14 -2.89 9.16 -7.23
C LEU A 14 -1.50 8.54 -7.43
N ILE A 15 -1.42 7.39 -8.13
CA ILE A 15 -0.15 6.74 -8.46
C ILE A 15 0.71 7.67 -9.32
N LEU A 16 0.14 8.29 -10.36
CA LEU A 16 0.87 9.27 -11.19
C LEU A 16 1.38 10.47 -10.38
N ALA A 17 0.59 10.99 -9.45
CA ALA A 17 1.01 12.08 -8.58
C ALA A 17 2.21 11.69 -7.69
N ILE A 18 2.20 10.48 -7.13
CA ILE A 18 3.33 9.95 -6.34
C ILE A 18 4.58 9.78 -7.21
N ILE A 19 4.43 9.22 -8.42
CA ILE A 19 5.55 9.07 -9.37
C ILE A 19 6.15 10.43 -9.72
N TYR A 20 5.32 11.44 -9.94
CA TYR A 20 5.79 12.80 -10.20
C TYR A 20 6.58 13.37 -9.01
N CYS A 21 6.08 13.21 -7.78
CA CYS A 21 6.82 13.60 -6.57
C CYS A 21 8.17 12.89 -6.46
N PHE A 22 8.25 11.61 -6.81
CA PHE A 22 9.53 10.88 -6.83
C PHE A 22 10.47 11.44 -7.89
N ASN A 23 9.96 11.78 -9.08
CA ASN A 23 10.75 12.37 -10.14
C ASN A 23 11.38 13.71 -9.71
N LEU A 24 10.65 14.54 -8.95
CA LEU A 24 11.18 15.80 -8.41
C LEU A 24 12.30 15.59 -7.37
N LEU A 25 12.27 14.46 -6.64
CA LEU A 25 13.25 14.16 -5.59
C LEU A 25 14.48 13.41 -6.10
N LEU A 26 14.48 12.98 -7.37
CA LEU A 26 15.42 12.00 -7.92
C LEU A 26 16.85 12.54 -8.13
N GLU A 27 17.09 13.83 -7.91
CA GLU A 27 18.38 14.50 -8.12
C GLU A 27 19.48 14.06 -7.14
N SER A 28 19.11 13.69 -5.91
CA SER A 28 20.07 13.30 -4.87
C SER A 28 20.15 11.79 -4.69
N GLU A 29 21.36 11.22 -4.63
CA GLU A 29 21.57 9.79 -4.33
C GLU A 29 20.95 9.37 -2.99
N LYS A 30 20.91 10.28 -2.00
CA LYS A 30 20.21 10.03 -0.73
C LYS A 30 18.72 9.84 -0.95
N ASN A 31 18.09 10.68 -1.76
CA ASN A 31 16.66 10.61 -2.06
C ASN A 31 16.32 9.35 -2.86
N LYS A 32 17.16 8.96 -3.82
CA LYS A 32 17.00 7.70 -4.56
C LYS A 32 16.99 6.49 -3.62
N LYS A 33 17.84 6.48 -2.59
CA LYS A 33 17.84 5.42 -1.55
C LYS A 33 16.50 5.37 -0.82
N TYR A 34 15.97 6.51 -0.38
CA TYR A 34 14.69 6.56 0.33
C TYR A 34 13.51 6.12 -0.54
N ILE A 35 13.49 6.52 -1.82
CA ILE A 35 12.46 6.07 -2.78
C ILE A 35 12.50 4.54 -2.93
N LYS A 36 13.68 3.94 -3.08
CA LYS A 36 13.83 2.48 -3.15
C LYS A 36 13.33 1.77 -1.89
N ILE A 37 13.69 2.31 -0.71
CA ILE A 37 13.23 1.78 0.58
C ILE A 37 11.70 1.86 0.68
N TYR A 38 11.12 3.00 0.31
CA TYR A 38 9.67 3.19 0.30
C TYR A 38 8.98 2.14 -0.59
N VAL A 39 9.43 1.96 -1.84
CA VAL A 39 8.85 0.97 -2.76
C VAL A 39 9.01 -0.46 -2.21
N ALA A 40 10.15 -0.79 -1.60
CA ALA A 40 10.36 -2.08 -0.98
C ALA A 40 9.41 -2.32 0.22
N LEU A 41 9.20 -1.31 1.07
CA LEU A 41 8.25 -1.38 2.19
C LEU A 41 6.81 -1.56 1.70
N VAL A 42 6.42 -0.87 0.63
CA VAL A 42 5.10 -1.08 0.00
C VAL A 42 4.99 -2.52 -0.49
N ALA A 43 5.98 -3.06 -1.20
CA ALA A 43 5.96 -4.45 -1.65
C ALA A 43 5.85 -5.45 -0.47
N ILE A 44 6.61 -5.24 0.60
CA ILE A 44 6.55 -6.06 1.83
C ILE A 44 5.16 -5.98 2.47
N ASN A 45 4.55 -4.80 2.50
CA ASN A 45 3.18 -4.62 2.98
C ASN A 45 2.20 -5.48 2.15
N PHE A 46 2.28 -5.41 0.82
CA PHE A 46 1.42 -6.24 -0.05
C PHE A 46 1.64 -7.74 0.18
N LEU A 47 2.88 -8.19 0.41
CA LEU A 47 3.18 -9.57 0.76
C LEU A 47 2.56 -10.00 2.10
N TYR A 48 2.59 -9.14 3.12
CA TYR A 48 2.00 -9.42 4.43
C TYR A 48 0.47 -9.59 4.35
N PHE A 49 -0.20 -8.79 3.51
CA PHE A 49 -1.65 -8.83 3.28
C PHE A 49 -2.11 -9.84 2.22
N LEU A 50 -1.18 -10.56 1.58
CA LEU A 50 -1.45 -11.46 0.47
C LEU A 50 -2.52 -12.54 0.77
N PRO A 51 -2.59 -13.16 1.97
CA PRO A 51 -3.67 -14.09 2.30
C PRO A 51 -5.07 -13.47 2.20
N ILE A 52 -5.21 -12.21 2.59
CA ILE A 52 -6.48 -11.47 2.51
C ILE A 52 -6.82 -11.17 1.04
N TYR A 53 -5.84 -10.72 0.25
CA TYR A 53 -6.06 -10.41 -1.18
C TYR A 53 -6.41 -11.64 -2.02
N LEU A 54 -5.85 -12.80 -1.69
CA LEU A 54 -6.11 -14.05 -2.40
C LEU A 54 -7.30 -14.84 -1.82
N GLY A 55 -7.91 -14.38 -0.72
CA GLY A 55 -9.01 -15.10 -0.08
C GLY A 55 -8.58 -16.45 0.52
N ILE A 56 -7.33 -16.55 0.99
CA ILE A 56 -6.80 -17.75 1.64
C ILE A 56 -7.39 -17.84 3.05
N SER A 57 -7.94 -19.01 3.40
CA SER A 57 -8.44 -19.28 4.74
C SER A 57 -7.30 -19.28 5.76
N ILE A 58 -7.34 -18.34 6.70
CA ILE A 58 -6.36 -18.20 7.80
C ILE A 58 -7.09 -18.21 9.16
N PRO A 59 -6.40 -18.57 10.26
CA PRO A 59 -6.97 -18.48 11.61
C PRO A 59 -7.40 -17.05 11.95
N TYR A 60 -8.44 -16.91 12.78
CA TYR A 60 -8.96 -15.59 13.19
C TYR A 60 -7.89 -14.71 13.85
N SER A 61 -7.01 -15.28 14.67
CA SER A 61 -5.91 -14.55 15.30
C SER A 61 -4.94 -13.96 14.28
N GLU A 62 -4.64 -14.68 13.20
CA GLU A 62 -3.78 -14.20 12.12
C GLU A 62 -4.45 -13.10 11.28
N TRP A 63 -5.76 -13.22 11.07
CA TRP A 63 -6.54 -12.17 10.44
C TRP A 63 -6.56 -10.90 11.31
N LEU A 64 -6.81 -11.06 12.61
CA LEU A 64 -6.86 -9.94 13.57
C LEU A 64 -5.51 -9.21 13.64
N ASN A 65 -4.38 -9.92 13.58
CA ASN A 65 -3.04 -9.32 13.52
C ASN A 65 -2.79 -8.47 12.27
N ARG A 66 -3.64 -8.59 11.23
CA ARG A 66 -3.58 -7.78 10.00
C ARG A 66 -4.51 -6.56 10.08
N MET A 67 -5.43 -6.51 11.05
CA MET A 67 -6.30 -5.36 11.29
C MET A 67 -5.58 -4.30 12.11
N TRP A 68 -4.75 -3.49 11.42
CA TRP A 68 -3.91 -2.49 12.07
C TRP A 68 -4.68 -1.32 12.67
N LEU A 69 -5.84 -1.00 12.09
CA LEU A 69 -6.74 0.03 12.60
C LEU A 69 -8.00 -0.65 13.13
N GLU A 70 -8.53 -0.16 14.25
CA GLU A 70 -9.74 -0.71 14.87
C GLU A 70 -10.95 -0.65 13.93
N SER A 71 -10.99 0.32 13.01
CA SER A 71 -12.06 0.49 12.03
C SER A 71 -12.02 -0.48 10.84
N TRP A 72 -11.03 -1.36 10.76
CA TRP A 72 -10.91 -2.35 9.67
C TRP A 72 -11.67 -3.66 9.93
N ILE A 73 -12.21 -3.83 11.13
CA ILE A 73 -12.99 -4.99 11.56
C ILE A 73 -14.48 -4.82 11.22
#